data_AF-A0A538FKN2-F1
#
_entry.id   AF-A0A538FKN2-F1
#
_cell.length_a   1.000
_cell.length_b   1.000
_cell.length_c   1.000
_cell.angle_alpha   90.00
_cell.angle_beta   90.00
_cell.angle_gamma   90.00
#
_symmetry.space_group_name_H-M   'P 1'
#
loop_
_entity.id
_entity.type
_entity.pdbx_description
1 polymer ?
#
loop_
_entity_poly.entity_id
_entity_poly.type
_entity_poly.pdbx_seq_one_letter_code
_entity_poly.pdbx_strand_id
1 'polypeptide(L)'
;MIRLLRRRYGKVIGSVIAAAALAGCGGSQSSLEQHLKQAAAQIRTTPEPRALHTKLERTLAAVRADRPRSAAERRAKRLAIAGVRAWLRGLESQIAFVENDSGNLPVATRDAKRAYHARLVGANLLRRAGGLLGIHVGVLSGF
;
A
#
# COMPACT_ATOMS: atom_id res chain seq x y z
N MET A 1 -1.39 -62.97 49.03
CA MET A 1 -2.07 -63.77 47.99
C MET A 1 -2.52 -62.80 46.90
N ILE A 2 -1.82 -62.61 45.77
CA ILE A 2 -1.56 -63.51 44.62
C ILE A 2 -2.86 -63.88 43.86
N ARG A 3 -3.02 -63.23 42.69
CA ARG A 3 -3.46 -63.79 41.37
C ARG A 3 -4.93 -64.23 41.21
N LEU A 4 -5.61 -64.19 40.05
CA LEU A 4 -5.36 -63.96 38.61
C LEU A 4 -6.73 -63.56 37.99
N LEU A 5 -6.88 -62.58 37.08
CA LEU A 5 -6.52 -62.55 35.65
C LEU A 5 -7.53 -63.24 34.70
N ARG A 6 -8.21 -62.44 33.86
CA ARG A 6 -8.77 -62.76 32.52
C ARG A 6 -9.29 -61.42 31.94
N ARG A 7 -8.70 -60.71 30.97
CA ARG A 7 -8.09 -60.96 29.63
C ARG A 7 -9.09 -61.34 28.54
N ARG A 8 -9.45 -60.37 27.68
CA ARG A 8 -9.49 -60.41 26.19
C ARG A 8 -10.04 -59.07 25.65
N TYR A 9 -9.21 -58.20 25.06
CA TYR A 9 -8.60 -58.16 23.71
C TYR A 9 -9.48 -57.52 22.64
N GLY A 10 -9.02 -56.38 22.09
CA GLY A 10 -9.62 -55.77 20.89
C GLY A 10 -8.80 -54.62 20.31
N LYS A 11 -7.97 -54.96 19.32
CA LYS A 11 -7.46 -54.15 18.19
C LYS A 11 -6.35 -53.10 18.39
N VAL A 12 -5.20 -53.54 17.88
CA VAL A 12 -4.05 -52.83 17.32
C VAL A 12 -4.46 -51.74 16.32
N ILE A 13 -3.65 -50.68 16.21
CA ILE A 13 -3.06 -50.08 14.98
C ILE A 13 -2.85 -48.58 15.23
N GLY A 14 -1.58 -48.17 15.22
CA GLY A 14 -1.19 -46.77 15.41
C GLY A 14 -1.61 -45.87 14.24
N SER A 15 -1.58 -44.56 14.50
CA SER A 15 -1.42 -43.58 13.43
C SER A 15 -0.69 -42.36 13.96
N VAL A 16 0.53 -42.21 13.41
CA VAL A 16 1.34 -41.02 13.20
C VAL A 16 0.59 -39.72 13.51
N ILE A 17 1.02 -38.99 14.54
CA ILE A 17 0.71 -37.57 14.65
C ILE A 17 1.49 -36.89 13.52
N ALA A 18 0.82 -36.72 12.38
CA ALA A 18 1.29 -35.83 11.34
C ALA A 18 1.21 -34.41 11.92
N ALA A 19 2.31 -33.96 12.53
CA ALA A 19 2.56 -32.56 12.71
C ALA A 19 2.63 -31.97 11.30
N ALA A 20 1.49 -31.48 10.82
CA ALA A 20 1.43 -30.65 9.63
C ALA A 20 2.35 -29.47 9.90
N ALA A 21 3.54 -29.53 9.31
CA ALA A 21 4.38 -28.38 9.12
C ALA A 21 3.55 -27.38 8.33
N LEU A 22 2.88 -26.48 9.05
CA LEU A 22 2.62 -25.14 8.55
C LEU A 22 3.99 -24.47 8.46
N ALA A 23 4.77 -24.91 7.47
CA ALA A 23 5.64 -24.02 6.74
C ALA A 23 4.72 -22.98 6.10
N GLY A 24 4.22 -22.06 6.92
CA GLY A 24 3.75 -20.78 6.45
C GLY A 24 4.96 -20.15 5.80
N CYS A 25 5.06 -20.33 4.48
CA CYS A 25 5.99 -19.62 3.64
C CYS A 25 5.85 -18.13 3.99
N GLY A 26 6.84 -17.60 4.71
CA GLY A 26 6.95 -16.17 4.96
C GLY A 26 7.03 -15.49 3.61
N GLY A 27 5.90 -14.99 3.13
CA GLY A 27 5.82 -14.24 1.88
C GLY A 27 6.73 -13.03 2.02
N SER A 28 7.89 -13.09 1.38
CA SER A 28 8.80 -11.94 1.30
C SER A 28 8.02 -10.80 0.63
N GLN A 29 7.67 -9.80 1.43
CA GLN A 29 6.91 -8.65 0.97
C GLN A 29 7.68 -7.99 -0.17
N SER A 30 7.02 -7.77 -1.32
CA SER A 30 7.71 -7.13 -2.44
C SER A 30 8.11 -5.70 -2.06
N SER A 31 9.27 -5.24 -2.52
CA SER A 31 9.73 -3.86 -2.31
C SER A 31 8.72 -2.84 -2.87
N LEU A 32 8.03 -3.16 -3.97
CA LEU A 32 6.95 -2.35 -4.49
C LEU A 32 5.78 -2.19 -3.51
N GLU A 33 5.39 -3.28 -2.85
CA GLU A 33 4.33 -3.27 -1.85
C GLU A 33 4.70 -2.39 -0.64
N GLN A 34 5.96 -2.48 -0.19
CA GLN A 34 6.48 -1.63 0.88
C GLN A 34 6.43 -0.15 0.49
N HIS A 35 6.88 0.20 -0.71
CA HIS A 35 6.82 1.57 -1.20
C HIS A 35 5.38 2.09 -1.31
N LEU A 36 4.42 1.25 -1.72
CA LEU A 36 3.02 1.66 -1.83
C LEU A 36 2.38 1.90 -0.47
N LYS A 37 2.66 1.02 0.51
CA LYS A 37 2.26 1.22 1.91
C LYS A 37 2.88 2.48 2.49
N GLN A 38 4.16 2.73 2.20
CA GLN A 38 4.85 3.93 2.64
C GLN A 38 4.23 5.20 2.04
N ALA A 39 3.94 5.22 0.73
CA ALA A 39 3.26 6.35 0.10
C ALA A 39 1.90 6.63 0.75
N ALA A 40 1.10 5.58 0.96
CA ALA A 40 -0.21 5.69 1.61
C ALA A 40 -0.10 6.21 3.05
N ALA A 41 0.90 5.76 3.81
CA ALA A 41 1.16 6.24 5.15
C ALA A 41 1.58 7.71 5.14
N GLN A 42 2.52 8.10 4.29
CA GLN A 42 2.98 9.49 4.15
C GLN A 42 1.82 10.44 3.86
N ILE A 43 0.94 10.08 2.91
CA ILE A 43 -0.25 10.86 2.53
C ILE A 43 -1.18 11.08 3.73
N ARG A 44 -1.34 10.07 4.59
CA ARG A 44 -2.23 10.16 5.77
C ARG A 44 -1.64 10.96 6.91
N THR A 45 -0.33 10.85 7.12
CA THR A 45 0.30 11.30 8.35
C THR A 45 1.12 12.57 8.19
N THR A 46 1.25 13.11 6.97
CA THR A 46 2.02 14.33 6.70
C THR A 46 1.07 15.46 6.28
N PRO A 47 0.65 16.33 7.22
CA PRO A 47 -0.28 17.41 6.91
C PRO A 47 0.37 18.57 6.15
N GLU A 48 1.68 18.79 6.33
CA GLU A 48 2.39 19.90 5.70
C GLU A 48 2.70 19.59 4.21
N PRO A 49 2.20 20.39 3.25
CA PRO A 49 2.26 20.05 1.83
C PRO A 49 3.68 19.90 1.26
N ARG A 50 4.63 20.75 1.65
CA ARG A 50 6.01 20.71 1.13
C ARG A 50 6.77 19.49 1.64
N ALA A 51 6.60 19.16 2.92
CA ALA A 51 7.16 17.96 3.53
C ALA A 51 6.58 16.70 2.90
N LEU A 52 5.27 16.68 2.64
CA LEU A 52 4.64 15.56 1.93
C LEU A 52 5.18 15.46 0.49
N HIS A 53 5.37 16.58 -0.19
CA HIS A 53 5.97 16.62 -1.53
C HIS A 53 7.34 15.95 -1.55
N THR A 54 8.27 16.40 -0.70
CA THR A 54 9.62 15.81 -0.60
C THR A 54 9.58 14.32 -0.27
N LYS A 55 8.70 13.89 0.64
CA LYS A 55 8.55 12.47 0.98
C LYS A 55 8.07 11.64 -0.23
N LEU A 56 7.08 12.14 -0.97
CA LEU A 56 6.55 11.47 -2.15
C LEU A 56 7.52 11.45 -3.33
N GLU A 57 8.38 12.45 -3.49
CA GLU A 57 9.46 12.42 -4.49
C GLU A 57 10.45 11.28 -4.21
N ARG A 58 10.84 11.11 -2.95
CA ARG A 58 11.71 10.00 -2.53
C ARG A 58 11.04 8.65 -2.80
N THR A 59 9.76 8.52 -2.49
CA THR A 59 9.01 7.30 -2.79
C THR A 59 8.85 7.08 -4.30
N LEU A 60 8.67 8.13 -5.10
CA LEU A 60 8.65 8.03 -6.56
C LEU A 60 9.98 7.50 -7.11
N ALA A 61 11.10 8.00 -6.60
CA ALA A 61 12.43 7.51 -6.97
C ALA A 61 12.60 6.02 -6.61
N ALA A 62 12.19 5.62 -5.40
CA ALA A 62 12.26 4.24 -4.95
C ALA A 62 11.38 3.29 -5.79
N VAL A 63 10.14 3.68 -6.09
CA VAL A 63 9.24 2.91 -6.97
C VAL A 63 9.81 2.80 -8.38
N ARG A 64 10.46 3.84 -8.91
CA ARG A 64 11.11 3.80 -10.23
C ARG A 64 12.30 2.84 -10.26
N ALA A 65 13.08 2.78 -9.19
CA ALA A 65 14.22 1.87 -9.06
C ALA A 65 13.81 0.39 -8.88
N ASP A 66 12.57 0.16 -8.43
CA ASP A 66 12.06 -1.17 -8.15
C ASP A 66 12.06 -2.12 -9.36
N ARG A 67 12.38 -3.41 -9.17
CA ARG A 67 12.45 -4.39 -10.26
C ARG A 67 11.30 -5.40 -10.16
N PRO A 68 10.21 -5.21 -10.94
CA PRO A 68 9.05 -6.08 -10.87
C PRO A 68 9.35 -7.48 -11.42
N ARG A 69 8.93 -8.50 -10.68
CA ARG A 69 9.13 -9.93 -10.97
C ARG A 69 8.00 -10.54 -11.78
N SER A 70 6.83 -9.90 -11.82
CA SER A 70 5.63 -10.39 -12.52
C SER A 70 5.00 -9.34 -13.43
N ALA A 71 4.11 -9.78 -14.34
CA ALA A 71 3.31 -8.87 -15.16
C ALA A 71 2.38 -7.99 -14.31
N ALA A 72 1.82 -8.56 -13.24
CA ALA A 72 1.00 -7.84 -12.28
C ALA A 72 1.82 -6.74 -11.58
N GLU A 73 3.02 -7.04 -11.09
CA GLU A 73 3.92 -6.06 -10.48
C GLU A 73 4.35 -4.96 -11.46
N ARG A 74 4.62 -5.30 -12.73
CA ARG A 74 4.91 -4.28 -13.77
C ARG A 74 3.74 -3.31 -13.94
N ARG A 75 2.51 -3.83 -13.96
CA ARG A 75 1.31 -3.00 -14.08
C ARG A 75 1.07 -2.18 -12.81
N ALA A 76 1.26 -2.78 -11.63
CA ALA A 76 1.17 -2.10 -10.35
C ALA A 76 2.17 -0.95 -10.25
N LYS A 77 3.43 -1.17 -10.65
CA LYS A 77 4.49 -0.14 -10.68
C LYS A 77 4.10 1.04 -11.55
N ARG A 78 3.57 0.80 -12.76
CA ARG A 78 3.11 1.88 -13.65
C ARG A 78 1.99 2.71 -13.01
N LEU A 79 1.01 2.05 -12.40
CA LEU A 79 -0.10 2.71 -11.69
C LEU A 79 0.41 3.47 -10.46
N ALA A 80 1.33 2.91 -9.70
CA ALA A 80 1.94 3.55 -8.54
C ALA A 80 2.69 4.82 -8.94
N ILE A 81 3.52 4.76 -9.99
CA ILE A 81 4.22 5.93 -10.53
C ILE A 81 3.22 7.01 -10.97
N ALA A 82 2.18 6.63 -11.71
CA ALA A 82 1.16 7.58 -12.17
C ALA A 82 0.40 8.20 -10.99
N GLY A 83 0.07 7.39 -9.98
CA GLY A 83 -0.62 7.81 -8.76
C GLY A 83 0.20 8.79 -7.92
N VAL A 84 1.47 8.47 -7.65
CA VAL A 84 2.38 9.36 -6.91
C VAL A 84 2.60 10.67 -7.66
N ARG A 85 2.78 10.65 -8.99
CA ARG A 85 2.90 11.88 -9.79
C ARG A 85 1.63 12.73 -9.76
N ALA A 86 0.45 12.12 -9.73
CA ALA A 86 -0.80 12.85 -9.58
C ALA A 86 -0.90 13.52 -8.21
N TRP A 87 -0.46 12.84 -7.14
CA TRP A 87 -0.34 13.44 -5.81
C TRP A 87 0.63 14.63 -5.77
N LEU A 88 1.81 14.52 -6.38
CA LEU A 88 2.78 15.62 -6.47
C LEU A 88 2.17 16.85 -7.16
N ARG A 89 1.51 16.68 -8.31
CA ARG A 89 0.79 17.78 -8.98
C ARG A 89 -0.31 18.41 -8.11
N GLY A 90 -0.98 17.58 -7.32
CA GLY A 90 -2.00 18.06 -6.38
C GLY A 90 -1.41 18.90 -5.25
N LEU A 91 -0.20 18.55 -4.77
CA LEU A 91 0.53 19.31 -3.77
C LEU A 91 1.07 20.62 -4.34
N GLU A 92 1.65 20.59 -5.54
CA GLU A 92 2.06 21.81 -6.26
C GLU A 92 0.89 22.80 -6.40
N SER A 93 -0.30 22.30 -6.76
CA SER A 93 -1.50 23.13 -6.85
C SER A 93 -1.98 23.66 -5.50
N GLN A 94 -1.86 22.88 -4.42
CA GLN A 94 -2.19 23.35 -3.07
C GLN A 94 -1.20 24.42 -2.60
N ILE A 95 0.09 24.24 -2.86
CA ILE A 95 1.13 25.21 -2.51
C ILE A 95 0.86 26.52 -3.25
N ALA A 96 0.59 26.46 -4.56
CA ALA A 96 0.23 27.62 -5.36
C ALA A 96 -1.05 28.31 -4.86
N PHE A 97 -2.06 27.54 -4.43
CA PHE A 97 -3.26 28.10 -3.80
C PHE A 97 -2.92 28.95 -2.57
N VAL A 98 -2.10 28.42 -1.65
CA VAL A 98 -1.69 29.14 -0.43
C VAL A 98 -0.86 30.39 -0.76
N GLU A 99 0.01 30.32 -1.77
CA GLU A 99 0.83 31.45 -2.20
C GLU A 99 -0.01 32.56 -2.90
N ASN A 100 -1.06 32.17 -3.63
CA ASN A 100 -1.93 33.07 -4.39
C ASN A 100 -3.12 33.62 -3.58
N ASP A 101 -3.26 33.27 -2.30
CA ASP A 101 -4.38 33.67 -1.44
C ASP A 101 -4.34 35.17 -1.04
N SER A 102 -3.36 35.92 -1.54
CA SER A 102 -3.16 37.37 -1.31
C SER A 102 -4.06 38.29 -2.16
N GLY A 103 -5.22 37.80 -2.62
CA GLY A 103 -6.25 38.62 -3.28
C GLY A 103 -6.69 38.18 -4.68
N ASN A 104 -6.20 37.05 -5.20
CA ASN A 104 -6.61 36.52 -6.50
C ASN A 104 -7.54 35.31 -6.37
N LEU A 105 -8.76 35.56 -5.87
CA LEU A 105 -9.77 34.53 -5.59
C LEU A 105 -10.06 33.58 -6.79
N PRO A 106 -10.14 34.06 -8.05
CA PRO A 106 -10.34 33.18 -9.20
C PRO A 106 -9.17 32.19 -9.42
N VAL A 107 -7.92 32.65 -9.26
CA VAL A 107 -6.73 31.79 -9.39
C VAL A 107 -6.67 30.78 -8.24
N ALA A 108 -6.90 31.24 -7.01
CA ALA A 108 -6.94 30.38 -5.84
C ALA A 108 -8.00 29.27 -6.01
N THR A 109 -9.22 29.61 -6.41
CA THR A 109 -10.29 28.63 -6.67
C THR A 109 -9.90 27.60 -7.73
N ARG A 110 -9.24 28.05 -8.81
CA ARG A 110 -8.76 27.16 -9.87
C ARG A 110 -7.71 26.19 -9.35
N ASP A 111 -6.77 26.65 -8.54
CA ASP A 111 -5.69 25.83 -8.01
C ASP A 111 -6.21 24.83 -6.96
N ALA A 112 -7.19 25.22 -6.13
CA ALA A 112 -7.89 24.30 -5.24
C ALA A 112 -8.61 23.16 -6.00
N LYS A 113 -9.31 23.48 -7.10
CA LYS A 113 -9.94 22.46 -7.97
C LYS A 113 -8.90 21.52 -8.58
N ARG A 114 -7.79 22.07 -9.08
CA ARG A 114 -6.68 21.26 -9.63
C ARG A 114 -6.09 20.33 -8.58
N ALA A 115 -5.85 20.83 -7.37
CA ALA A 115 -5.37 20.04 -6.24
C ALA A 115 -6.31 18.86 -5.95
N TYR A 116 -7.61 19.13 -5.83
CA TYR A 116 -8.63 18.11 -5.58
C TYR A 116 -8.64 17.01 -6.64
N HIS A 117 -8.76 17.39 -7.92
CA HIS A 117 -8.84 16.43 -9.02
C HIS A 117 -7.59 15.56 -9.11
N ALA A 118 -6.41 16.17 -8.97
CA ALA A 118 -5.14 15.45 -9.00
C ALA A 118 -5.03 14.43 -7.86
N ARG A 119 -5.49 14.77 -6.65
CA ARG A 119 -5.52 13.84 -5.51
C ARG A 119 -6.50 12.71 -5.68
N LEU A 120 -7.71 12.96 -6.21
CA LEU A 120 -8.67 11.90 -6.51
C LEU A 120 -8.10 10.89 -7.53
N VAL A 121 -7.50 11.40 -8.60
CA VAL A 121 -6.82 10.56 -9.61
C VAL A 121 -5.70 9.77 -8.96
N GLY A 122 -4.85 10.43 -8.16
CA GLY A 122 -3.76 9.80 -7.42
C GLY A 122 -4.24 8.67 -6.51
N ALA A 123 -5.25 8.93 -5.67
CA ALA A 123 -5.84 7.96 -4.77
C ALA A 123 -6.42 6.73 -5.50
N ASN A 124 -7.13 6.95 -6.60
CA ASN A 124 -7.69 5.87 -7.41
C ASN A 124 -6.60 5.00 -8.05
N LEU A 125 -5.54 5.61 -8.57
CA LEU A 125 -4.41 4.90 -9.17
C LEU A 125 -3.64 4.08 -8.13
N LEU A 126 -3.38 4.66 -6.94
CA LEU A 126 -2.72 3.95 -5.85
C LEU A 126 -3.57 2.77 -5.34
N ARG A 127 -4.89 2.94 -5.20
CA ARG A 127 -5.79 1.82 -4.86
C ARG A 127 -5.76 0.70 -5.89
N ARG A 128 -5.79 1.03 -7.18
CA ARG A 128 -5.67 0.03 -8.26
C ARG A 128 -4.31 -0.67 -8.26
N ALA A 129 -3.23 0.07 -8.01
CA ALA A 129 -1.90 -0.52 -7.85
C ALA A 129 -1.88 -1.52 -6.68
N GLY A 130 -2.50 -1.15 -5.54
CA GLY A 130 -2.61 -2.03 -4.38
C GLY A 130 -3.41 -3.29 -4.66
N GLY A 131 -4.55 -3.17 -5.36
CA GLY A 131 -5.36 -4.32 -5.76
C GLY A 131 -4.60 -5.34 -6.61
N LEU A 132 -3.70 -4.90 -7.48
CA LEU A 132 -2.84 -5.79 -8.27
C LEU A 132 -1.75 -6.50 -7.44
N LEU A 133 -1.41 -5.95 -6.27
CA LEU A 133 -0.43 -6.51 -5.33
C LEU A 133 -1.10 -7.25 -4.17
N GLY A 134 -2.42 -7.37 -4.16
CA GLY A 134 -3.16 -7.97 -3.04
C GLY A 134 -3.13 -7.14 -1.75
N ILE A 135 -2.84 -5.85 -1.82
CA ILE A 135 -2.83 -4.96 -0.64
C ILE A 135 -3.93 -3.92 -0.63
N HIS A 136 -4.45 -3.67 0.56
CA HIS A 136 -5.44 -2.63 0.79
C HIS A 136 -4.75 -1.29 1.07
N VAL A 137 -4.80 -0.38 0.09
CA VAL A 137 -4.25 0.97 0.23
C VAL A 137 -5.15 1.87 1.08
N GLY A 138 -6.41 1.49 1.33
CA GLY A 138 -7.39 2.26 2.12
C GLY A 138 -7.83 3.57 1.46
N VAL A 139 -8.63 4.36 2.19
CA VAL A 139 -9.04 5.69 1.73
C VAL A 139 -7.84 6.63 1.84
N LEU A 140 -7.60 7.39 0.76
CA LEU A 140 -6.67 8.50 0.69
C LEU A 140 -7.53 9.71 0.33
N SER A 141 -7.80 10.58 1.30
CA SER A 141 -8.68 11.73 1.09
C SER A 141 -7.93 12.87 0.40
N GLY A 142 -8.64 13.61 -0.45
CA GLY A 142 -8.09 14.77 -1.18
C GLY A 142 -8.03 16.04 -0.34
N PHE A 143 -8.63 16.00 0.85
CA PHE A 143 -8.66 17.02 1.89
C PHE A 143 -8.86 16.31 3.23
#